data_AF-A0A9D6TDT5-F1
#
_entry.id   AF-A0A9D6TDT5-F1
#
_cell.length_a   1.000
_cell.length_b   1.000
_cell.length_c   1.000
_cell.angle_alpha   90.00
_cell.angle_beta   90.00
_cell.angle_gamma   90.00
#
_symmetry.space_group_name_H-M   'P 1'
#
loop_
_entity.id
_entity.type
_entity.pdbx_description
1 polymer ?
#
loop_
_entity_poly.entity_id
_entity_poly.type
_entity_poly.pdbx_seq_one_letter_code
_entity_poly.pdbx_strand_id
1 'polypeptide(L)'
;MPLPFGPHITFFGVVNANNRVVTPSATDAHGTPIYVRVSGSGFMLVVEGQPGTSRARVGKRMVLSDPNDPTVRPDLQMIVSRPLGNGSPAICDKGPAPAPMGGVPASGLDFGPSQAVADAINDLTCRFDSHESAGDACTLGPLGVPAFAGTGTQQQFCTAPVVGYEFAFPLGDTTVSVQLRDASGNYGDRRSLIVRVQ
;
A
#
# COMPACT_ATOMS: atom_id res chain seq x y z
N MET A 1 16.13 3.50 -14.79
CA MET A 1 14.97 4.36 -15.07
C MET A 1 15.28 5.73 -14.49
N PRO A 2 15.06 6.85 -15.22
CA PRO A 2 15.22 8.19 -14.65
C PRO A 2 14.30 8.36 -13.43
N LEU A 3 14.71 9.20 -12.46
CA LEU A 3 13.88 9.49 -11.29
C LEU A 3 12.64 10.30 -11.71
N PRO A 4 11.44 10.00 -11.17
CA PRO A 4 10.24 10.79 -11.41
C PRO A 4 10.35 12.21 -10.84
N PHE A 5 9.40 13.08 -11.19
CA PHE A 5 9.29 14.41 -10.58
C PHE A 5 8.91 14.33 -9.10
N GLY A 6 7.79 13.69 -8.76
CA GLY A 6 7.42 13.37 -7.38
C GLY A 6 8.19 12.17 -6.81
N PRO A 7 7.74 11.56 -5.70
CA PRO A 7 8.47 10.49 -5.02
C PRO A 7 8.83 9.30 -5.93
N HIS A 8 10.01 8.73 -5.69
CA HIS A 8 10.42 7.48 -6.31
C HIS A 8 10.15 6.31 -5.36
N ILE A 9 9.39 5.32 -5.82
CA ILE A 9 9.16 4.08 -5.06
C ILE A 9 10.40 3.20 -5.18
N THR A 10 11.11 3.01 -4.07
CA THR A 10 12.34 2.21 -3.95
C THR A 10 12.05 0.74 -3.72
N PHE A 11 10.93 0.43 -3.06
CA PHE A 11 10.45 -0.94 -2.86
C PHE A 11 8.92 -0.97 -2.83
N PHE A 12 8.33 -1.97 -3.47
CA PHE A 12 6.91 -2.31 -3.31
C PHE A 12 6.78 -3.83 -3.39
N GLY A 13 6.31 -4.45 -2.30
CA GLY A 13 6.29 -5.91 -2.22
C GLY A 13 5.57 -6.46 -1.00
N VAL A 14 5.71 -7.78 -0.84
CA VAL A 14 5.10 -8.55 0.25
C VAL A 14 6.16 -8.95 1.28
N VAL A 15 5.77 -8.93 2.54
CA VAL A 15 6.58 -9.36 3.68
C VAL A 15 5.82 -10.47 4.43
N ASN A 16 6.52 -11.52 4.85
CA ASN A 16 5.90 -12.63 5.57
C ASN A 16 5.65 -12.30 7.07
N ALA A 17 5.04 -13.23 7.80
CA ALA A 17 4.76 -13.06 9.24
C ALA A 17 6.01 -12.94 10.14
N ASN A 18 7.21 -13.19 9.59
CA ASN A 18 8.49 -13.00 10.28
C ASN A 18 9.17 -11.68 9.87
N ASN A 19 8.41 -10.74 9.28
CA ASN A 19 8.90 -9.43 8.84
C ASN A 19 10.02 -9.52 7.77
N ARG A 20 10.11 -10.64 7.04
CA ARG A 20 11.09 -10.83 5.95
C ARG A 20 10.47 -10.58 4.59
N VAL A 21 11.17 -9.82 3.76
CA VAL A 21 10.82 -9.59 2.36
C VAL A 21 10.68 -10.93 1.64
N VAL A 22 9.58 -11.08 0.92
CA VAL A 22 9.32 -12.23 0.05
C VAL A 22 9.82 -11.90 -1.35
N THR A 23 10.49 -12.83 -2.01
CA THR A 23 10.80 -12.70 -3.45
C THR A 23 9.55 -13.05 -4.27
N PRO A 24 9.21 -12.27 -5.32
CA PRO A 24 8.12 -12.63 -6.22
C PRO A 24 8.29 -14.06 -6.76
N SER A 25 7.20 -14.81 -6.83
CA SER A 25 7.19 -16.16 -7.38
C SER A 25 7.30 -16.17 -8.91
N ALA A 26 6.81 -15.11 -9.55
CA ALA A 26 6.85 -14.92 -11.00
C ALA A 26 6.69 -13.43 -11.36
N THR A 27 6.71 -13.12 -12.65
CA THR A 27 6.26 -11.85 -13.23
C THR A 27 5.23 -12.12 -14.32
N ASP A 28 4.25 -11.24 -14.49
CA ASP A 28 3.34 -11.31 -15.65
C ASP A 28 4.03 -10.86 -16.95
N ALA A 29 3.28 -10.86 -18.06
CA ALA A 29 3.79 -10.43 -19.37
C ALA A 29 4.20 -8.95 -19.45
N HIS A 30 3.76 -8.13 -18.48
CA HIS A 30 4.09 -6.71 -18.37
C HIS A 30 5.22 -6.45 -17.36
N GLY A 31 5.78 -7.50 -16.75
CA GLY A 31 6.82 -7.39 -15.73
C GLY A 31 6.30 -7.09 -14.33
N THR A 32 4.98 -7.18 -14.10
CA THR A 32 4.38 -7.01 -12.77
C THR A 32 4.74 -8.20 -11.89
N PRO A 33 5.36 -8.01 -10.71
CA PRO A 33 5.70 -9.10 -9.81
C PRO A 33 4.46 -9.80 -9.25
N ILE A 34 4.48 -11.13 -9.25
CA ILE A 34 3.41 -12.00 -8.72
C ILE A 34 3.89 -12.65 -7.43
N TYR A 35 3.14 -12.46 -6.36
CA TYR A 35 3.36 -13.07 -5.04
C TYR A 35 2.30 -14.14 -4.78
N VAL A 36 2.69 -15.41 -4.86
CA VAL A 36 1.79 -16.53 -4.58
C VAL A 36 1.66 -16.74 -3.08
N ARG A 37 0.41 -16.87 -2.59
CA ARG A 37 0.07 -17.04 -1.18
C ARG A 37 -0.95 -18.16 -0.99
N VAL A 38 -0.77 -18.95 0.07
CA VAL A 38 -1.73 -19.99 0.48
C VAL A 38 -2.93 -19.44 1.27
N SER A 39 -2.87 -18.18 1.68
CA SER A 39 -3.93 -17.47 2.38
C SER A 39 -3.96 -16.02 1.94
N GLY A 40 -5.15 -15.43 1.90
CA GLY A 40 -5.36 -14.02 1.61
C GLY A 40 -4.98 -13.08 2.75
N SER A 41 -4.54 -13.60 3.90
CA SER A 41 -4.15 -12.87 5.10
C SER A 41 -2.83 -13.40 5.69
N GLY A 42 -2.33 -12.75 6.74
CA GLY A 42 -1.11 -13.19 7.46
C GLY A 42 0.19 -12.80 6.75
N PHE A 43 0.20 -11.62 6.13
CA PHE A 43 1.38 -11.00 5.52
C PHE A 43 1.24 -9.49 5.52
N MET A 44 2.30 -8.76 5.19
CA MET A 44 2.22 -7.31 5.02
C MET A 44 2.43 -6.93 3.57
N LEU A 45 1.74 -5.88 3.15
CA LEU A 45 2.15 -5.07 2.01
C LEU A 45 3.09 -3.99 2.51
N VAL A 46 4.20 -3.78 1.80
CA VAL A 46 5.17 -2.74 2.14
C VAL A 46 5.48 -1.90 0.93
N VAL A 47 5.43 -0.59 1.11
CA VAL A 47 5.76 0.44 0.12
C VAL A 47 6.86 1.30 0.73
N GLU A 48 7.90 1.57 -0.03
CA GLU A 48 8.98 2.45 0.37
C GLU A 48 9.24 3.50 -0.69
N GLY A 49 9.58 4.70 -0.23
CA GLY A 49 9.83 5.84 -1.09
C GLY A 49 11.03 6.66 -0.68
N GLN A 50 11.55 7.38 -1.66
CA GLN A 50 12.52 8.46 -1.50
C GLN A 50 12.08 9.67 -2.35
N PRO A 51 12.61 10.88 -2.09
CA PRO A 51 12.38 12.04 -2.95
C PRO A 51 12.76 11.78 -4.41
N GLY A 52 11.95 12.28 -5.34
CA GLY A 52 12.31 12.35 -6.76
C GLY A 52 13.07 13.62 -7.11
N THR A 53 12.95 14.05 -8.36
CA THR A 53 13.64 15.25 -8.86
C THR A 53 13.08 16.57 -8.33
N SER A 54 11.86 16.59 -7.77
CA SER A 54 11.32 17.72 -6.99
C SER A 54 12.12 17.98 -5.70
N ARG A 55 12.83 16.97 -5.20
CA ARG A 55 13.56 16.95 -3.92
C ARG A 55 12.67 17.15 -2.68
N ALA A 56 11.36 17.25 -2.85
CA ALA A 56 10.45 17.29 -1.72
C ALA A 56 10.40 15.93 -1.03
N ARG A 57 10.28 15.94 0.30
CA ARG A 57 10.16 14.72 1.10
C ARG A 57 8.89 13.97 0.71
N VAL A 58 8.93 12.64 0.77
CA VAL A 58 7.72 11.80 0.65
C VAL A 58 6.71 12.27 1.70
N GLY A 59 5.45 12.46 1.30
CA GLY A 59 4.39 12.79 2.23
C GLY A 59 4.11 11.62 3.17
N LYS A 60 3.39 11.88 4.26
CA LYS A 60 3.19 10.90 5.35
C LYS A 60 1.77 10.86 5.91
N ARG A 61 0.85 11.60 5.30
CA ARG A 61 -0.54 11.66 5.76
C ARG A 61 -1.24 10.39 5.28
N MET A 62 -1.62 9.52 6.22
CA MET A 62 -2.20 8.20 5.92
C MET A 62 -3.71 8.20 5.71
N VAL A 63 -4.41 9.18 6.28
CA VAL A 63 -5.86 9.34 6.15
C VAL A 63 -6.18 10.82 6.05
N LEU A 64 -6.82 11.20 4.94
CA LEU A 64 -7.35 12.54 4.70
C LEU A 64 -8.62 12.32 3.90
N SER A 65 -9.75 12.20 4.59
CA SER A 65 -11.04 11.97 3.96
C SER A 65 -11.92 13.19 4.17
N ASP A 66 -12.49 13.68 3.07
CA ASP A 66 -13.61 14.60 3.05
C ASP A 66 -14.72 13.98 2.18
N PRO A 67 -15.95 13.79 2.71
CA PRO A 67 -17.05 13.19 1.95
C PRO A 67 -17.58 14.06 0.81
N ASN A 68 -17.18 15.34 0.75
CA ASN A 68 -17.62 16.29 -0.28
C ASN A 68 -16.47 16.79 -1.17
N ASP A 69 -15.23 16.36 -0.93
CA ASP A 69 -14.06 16.75 -1.74
C ASP A 69 -13.17 15.54 -2.06
N PRO A 70 -13.28 14.97 -3.27
CA PRO A 70 -12.51 13.79 -3.67
C PRO A 70 -11.04 14.09 -3.96
N THR A 71 -10.62 15.37 -3.89
CA THR A 71 -9.22 15.78 -4.04
C THR A 71 -8.44 15.66 -2.73
N VAL A 72 -9.15 15.59 -1.59
CA VAL A 72 -8.58 15.33 -0.27
C VAL A 72 -8.25 13.84 -0.19
N ARG A 73 -6.95 13.53 -0.33
CA ARG A 73 -6.42 12.17 -0.38
C ARG A 73 -5.12 12.04 0.41
N PRO A 74 -4.84 10.87 0.98
CA PRO A 74 -3.57 10.57 1.66
C PRO A 74 -2.38 10.63 0.70
N ASP A 75 -1.19 10.70 1.29
CA ASP A 75 0.07 10.79 0.55
C ASP A 75 0.52 9.42 0.00
N LEU A 76 0.21 8.33 0.73
CA LEU A 76 0.16 6.99 0.15
C LEU A 76 -1.17 6.84 -0.56
N GLN A 77 -1.17 6.53 -1.86
CA GLN A 77 -2.40 6.19 -2.57
C GLN A 77 -2.29 4.78 -3.13
N MET A 78 -3.17 3.90 -2.67
CA MET A 78 -3.19 2.50 -3.08
C MET A 78 -4.61 2.09 -3.45
N ILE A 79 -4.73 1.25 -4.47
CA ILE A 79 -5.99 0.72 -4.97
C ILE A 79 -5.84 -0.74 -5.41
N VAL A 80 -6.95 -1.46 -5.45
CA VAL A 80 -7.01 -2.89 -5.78
C VAL A 80 -7.98 -3.19 -6.92
N SER A 81 -7.68 -4.23 -7.70
CA SER A 81 -8.53 -4.66 -8.82
C SER A 81 -9.77 -5.45 -8.38
N ARG A 82 -9.76 -6.01 -7.16
CA ARG A 82 -10.85 -6.82 -6.60
C ARG A 82 -11.11 -6.40 -5.16
N PRO A 83 -12.36 -6.48 -4.68
CA PRO A 83 -12.68 -6.16 -3.30
C PRO A 83 -11.90 -7.07 -2.34
N LEU A 84 -11.40 -6.49 -1.26
CA LEU A 84 -10.78 -7.23 -0.16
C LEU A 84 -11.81 -7.48 0.94
N GLY A 85 -11.71 -8.61 1.63
CA GLY A 85 -12.66 -8.96 2.68
C GLY A 85 -14.11 -8.99 2.18
N ASN A 86 -14.99 -8.23 2.83
CA ASN A 86 -16.39 -8.07 2.40
C ASN A 86 -16.62 -6.97 1.34
N GLY A 87 -15.57 -6.23 0.94
CA GLY A 87 -15.66 -5.14 -0.03
C GLY A 87 -16.41 -3.88 0.43
N SER A 88 -16.58 -3.70 1.74
CA SER A 88 -17.24 -2.53 2.33
C SER A 88 -16.64 -1.21 1.82
N PRO A 89 -17.44 -0.20 1.46
CA PRO A 89 -16.95 1.14 1.15
C PRO A 89 -16.77 2.02 2.40
N ALA A 90 -16.98 1.48 3.60
CA ALA A 90 -16.91 2.25 4.84
C ALA A 90 -15.45 2.58 5.19
N ILE A 91 -15.08 3.86 5.09
CA ILE A 91 -13.70 4.31 5.32
C ILE A 91 -13.26 4.04 6.76
N CYS A 92 -12.23 3.20 6.91
CA CYS A 92 -11.55 2.88 8.17
C CYS A 92 -12.42 2.24 9.24
N ASP A 93 -13.59 1.75 8.84
CA ASP A 93 -14.51 0.98 9.69
C ASP A 93 -14.65 1.53 11.12
N LYS A 94 -14.71 2.86 11.25
CA LYS A 94 -14.69 3.54 12.56
C LYS A 94 -15.94 3.18 13.38
N GLY A 95 -15.75 2.61 14.56
CA GLY A 95 -16.81 2.38 15.53
C GLY A 95 -16.31 1.62 16.77
N PRO A 96 -17.03 1.68 17.91
CA PRO A 96 -16.72 0.79 19.03
C PRO A 96 -16.95 -0.66 18.60
N ALA A 97 -16.12 -1.57 19.08
CA ALA A 97 -16.39 -3.00 18.94
C ALA A 97 -17.84 -3.29 19.40
N PRO A 98 -18.61 -4.11 18.65
CA PRO A 98 -18.19 -5.06 17.63
C PRO A 98 -18.38 -4.54 16.19
N ALA A 99 -18.33 -3.24 15.94
CA ALA A 99 -18.48 -2.66 14.60
C ALA A 99 -17.63 -3.47 13.59
N PRO A 100 -18.19 -3.85 12.43
CA PRO A 100 -17.53 -4.78 11.54
C PRO A 100 -16.22 -4.13 11.08
N MET A 101 -15.10 -4.70 11.51
CA MET A 101 -13.86 -4.58 10.74
C MET A 101 -14.20 -5.10 9.34
N GLY A 102 -14.29 -4.18 8.39
CA GLY A 102 -14.82 -4.37 7.06
C GLY A 102 -13.71 -4.64 6.06
N GLY A 103 -14.12 -4.77 4.80
CA GLY A 103 -13.26 -4.93 3.65
C GLY A 103 -12.93 -3.60 2.98
N VAL A 104 -12.29 -3.70 1.82
CA VAL A 104 -11.89 -2.55 0.98
C VAL A 104 -12.56 -2.70 -0.38
N PRO A 105 -13.19 -1.67 -0.93
CA PRO A 105 -13.82 -1.78 -2.25
C PRO A 105 -12.75 -1.78 -3.36
N ALA A 106 -13.07 -2.42 -4.48
CA ALA A 106 -12.24 -2.27 -5.69
C ALA A 106 -12.46 -0.91 -6.34
N SER A 107 -11.43 -0.37 -7.01
CA SER A 107 -11.54 0.86 -7.79
C SER A 107 -11.25 0.69 -9.29
N GLY A 108 -11.08 -0.55 -9.77
CA GLY A 108 -10.78 -0.83 -11.18
C GLY A 108 -9.37 -0.41 -11.61
N LEU A 109 -8.45 -0.18 -10.67
CA LEU A 109 -7.07 0.29 -10.90
C LEU A 109 -6.94 1.69 -11.51
N ASP A 110 -7.99 2.52 -11.41
CA ASP A 110 -7.93 3.93 -11.76
C ASP A 110 -7.81 4.83 -10.52
N PHE A 111 -6.89 5.81 -10.59
CA PHE A 111 -6.71 6.86 -9.58
C PHE A 111 -7.51 8.14 -9.93
N GLY A 112 -8.53 8.02 -10.80
CA GLY A 112 -9.38 9.11 -11.26
C GLY A 112 -10.04 9.93 -10.14
N PRO A 113 -10.64 11.09 -10.45
CA PRO A 113 -11.02 12.12 -9.47
C PRO A 113 -12.34 11.85 -8.72
N SER A 114 -12.91 10.65 -8.80
CA SER A 114 -14.22 10.38 -8.18
C SER A 114 -14.13 10.21 -6.65
N GLN A 115 -15.25 10.48 -5.96
CA GLN A 115 -15.37 10.24 -4.52
C GLN A 115 -15.17 8.76 -4.18
N ALA A 116 -15.75 7.85 -4.97
CA ALA A 116 -15.56 6.42 -4.77
C ALA A 116 -14.09 5.98 -4.79
N VAL A 117 -13.26 6.58 -5.66
CA VAL A 117 -11.81 6.32 -5.70
C VAL A 117 -11.11 6.93 -4.48
N ALA A 118 -11.46 8.16 -4.10
CA ALA A 118 -10.89 8.82 -2.92
C ALA A 118 -11.21 8.05 -1.63
N ASP A 119 -12.43 7.55 -1.50
CA ASP A 119 -12.89 6.75 -0.37
C ASP A 119 -12.18 5.39 -0.34
N ALA A 120 -12.08 4.69 -1.49
CA ALA A 120 -11.34 3.43 -1.59
C ALA A 120 -9.86 3.57 -1.22
N ILE A 121 -9.22 4.67 -1.65
CA ILE A 121 -7.83 5.00 -1.29
C ILE A 121 -7.73 5.22 0.22
N ASN A 122 -8.56 6.10 0.79
CA ASN A 122 -8.53 6.43 2.21
C ASN A 122 -8.79 5.20 3.09
N ASP A 123 -9.72 4.36 2.65
CA ASP A 123 -10.06 3.14 3.34
C ASP A 123 -8.86 2.18 3.33
N LEU A 124 -8.29 1.86 2.16
CA LEU A 124 -7.13 0.96 2.12
C LEU A 124 -5.93 1.51 2.92
N THR A 125 -5.65 2.80 2.84
CA THR A 125 -4.44 3.40 3.43
C THR A 125 -4.53 3.56 4.94
N CYS A 126 -5.72 3.61 5.54
CA CYS A 126 -5.82 3.64 6.99
C CYS A 126 -5.54 2.30 7.67
N ARG A 127 -5.29 1.26 6.88
CA ARG A 127 -4.77 -0.03 7.35
C ARG A 127 -3.23 -0.07 7.37
N PHE A 128 -2.59 1.06 7.10
CA PHE A 128 -1.13 1.21 7.05
C PHE A 128 -0.62 2.18 8.11
N ASP A 129 0.57 1.90 8.61
CA ASP A 129 1.41 2.83 9.38
C ASP A 129 2.53 3.40 8.50
N SER A 130 3.13 4.50 8.97
CA SER A 130 4.23 5.20 8.30
C SER A 130 5.48 5.24 9.18
N HIS A 131 6.64 4.90 8.62
CA HIS A 131 7.94 4.84 9.31
C HIS A 131 9.00 5.67 8.60
N GLU A 132 9.60 6.62 9.31
CA GLU A 132 10.60 7.56 8.77
C GLU A 132 12.04 7.10 9.01
N SER A 133 12.26 6.09 9.85
CA SER A 133 13.58 5.56 10.18
C SER A 133 13.68 4.08 9.83
N ALA A 134 14.89 3.64 9.48
CA ALA A 134 15.15 2.23 9.30
C ALA A 134 15.01 1.46 10.63
N GLY A 135 15.26 2.12 11.76
CA GLY A 135 15.25 1.50 13.09
C GLY A 135 13.85 1.15 13.62
N ASP A 136 12.79 1.71 13.03
CA ASP A 136 11.39 1.39 13.34
C ASP A 136 10.64 0.77 12.16
N ALA A 137 11.36 0.39 11.08
CA ALA A 137 10.77 -0.22 9.90
C ALA A 137 10.08 -1.57 10.21
N CYS A 138 9.02 -1.86 9.47
CA CYS A 138 8.26 -3.12 9.56
C CYS A 138 8.99 -4.30 8.91
N THR A 139 10.06 -4.05 8.16
CA THR A 139 10.91 -5.07 7.52
C THR A 139 12.17 -5.32 8.34
N LEU A 140 12.63 -6.57 8.37
CA LEU A 140 13.88 -6.96 9.01
C LEU A 140 14.98 -7.22 7.97
N GLY A 141 16.10 -6.52 8.12
CA GLY A 141 17.33 -6.77 7.37
C GLY A 141 17.99 -8.09 7.76
N PRO A 142 19.03 -8.57 7.04
CA PRO A 142 19.61 -9.92 7.22
C PRO A 142 19.90 -10.31 8.67
N LEU A 143 20.38 -9.36 9.47
CA LEU A 143 20.73 -9.54 10.89
C LEU A 143 19.53 -9.62 11.86
N GLY A 144 18.29 -9.54 11.36
CA GLY A 144 17.08 -9.58 12.20
C GLY A 144 16.78 -8.26 12.89
N VAL A 145 17.42 -7.17 12.48
CA VAL A 145 17.14 -5.81 12.95
C VAL A 145 16.21 -5.10 11.96
N PRO A 146 15.34 -4.18 12.42
CA PRO A 146 14.56 -3.31 11.55
C PRO A 146 15.45 -2.62 10.52
N ALA A 147 15.04 -2.66 9.27
CA ALA A 147 15.70 -2.01 8.15
C ALA A 147 14.75 -1.86 6.98
N PHE A 148 14.87 -0.78 6.21
CA PHE A 148 14.21 -0.66 4.92
C PHE A 148 14.69 -1.74 3.94
N ALA A 149 13.79 -2.20 3.08
CA ALA A 149 14.04 -3.19 2.04
C ALA A 149 14.69 -2.57 0.78
N GLY A 150 14.31 -1.34 0.46
CA GLY A 150 14.81 -0.57 -0.67
C GLY A 150 16.03 0.27 -0.32
N THR A 151 17.00 0.31 -1.23
CA THR A 151 18.15 1.21 -1.11
C THR A 151 17.72 2.66 -1.28
N GLY A 152 18.17 3.54 -0.38
CA GLY A 152 17.90 4.99 -0.45
C GLY A 152 16.53 5.42 0.10
N THR A 153 15.72 4.46 0.59
CA THR A 153 14.44 4.71 1.25
C THR A 153 14.58 5.73 2.38
N GLN A 154 13.61 6.65 2.44
CA GLN A 154 13.46 7.64 3.52
C GLN A 154 12.09 7.55 4.21
N GLN A 155 11.15 6.84 3.60
CA GLN A 155 9.81 6.65 4.12
C GLN A 155 9.34 5.24 3.77
N GLN A 156 8.88 4.49 4.76
CA GLN A 156 8.20 3.22 4.58
C GLN A 156 6.74 3.35 5.01
N PHE A 157 5.88 2.60 4.33
CA PHE A 157 4.51 2.34 4.71
C PHE A 157 4.30 0.84 4.73
N CYS A 158 3.67 0.32 5.79
CA CYS A 158 3.35 -1.08 5.88
C CYS A 158 1.95 -1.27 6.44
N THR A 159 1.25 -2.32 6.04
CA THR A 159 -0.01 -2.69 6.69
C THR A 159 0.26 -3.00 8.17
N ALA A 160 -0.51 -2.44 9.08
CA ALA A 160 -0.31 -2.58 10.52
C ALA A 160 -1.56 -3.15 11.21
N PRO A 161 -1.46 -4.30 11.92
CA PRO A 161 -0.25 -5.10 12.14
C PRO A 161 0.15 -5.99 10.94
N VAL A 162 -0.83 -6.58 10.25
CA VAL A 162 -0.68 -7.38 9.02
C VAL A 162 -1.98 -7.26 8.21
N VAL A 163 -1.99 -7.77 6.98
CA VAL A 163 -3.25 -8.08 6.27
C VAL A 163 -4.05 -9.09 7.10
N GLY A 164 -5.10 -8.61 7.74
CA GLY A 164 -6.02 -9.40 8.55
C GLY A 164 -7.11 -10.09 7.73
N TYR A 165 -8.01 -10.79 8.42
CA TYR A 165 -9.12 -11.50 7.77
C TYR A 165 -10.21 -10.54 7.27
N GLU A 166 -10.36 -9.41 7.93
CA GLU A 166 -11.33 -8.36 7.64
C GLU A 166 -11.15 -7.75 6.24
N PHE A 167 -9.91 -7.67 5.75
CA PHE A 167 -9.57 -7.24 4.38
C PHE A 167 -8.67 -8.25 3.66
N ALA A 168 -8.93 -9.55 3.87
CA ALA A 168 -8.16 -10.59 3.20
C ALA A 168 -8.31 -10.54 1.67
N PHE A 169 -7.24 -10.90 0.98
CA PHE A 169 -7.24 -11.08 -0.48
C PHE A 169 -8.11 -12.27 -0.88
N PRO A 170 -8.99 -12.13 -1.89
CA PRO A 170 -9.81 -13.23 -2.37
C PRO A 170 -9.00 -14.26 -3.16
N LEU A 171 -9.53 -15.48 -3.32
CA LEU A 171 -8.95 -16.52 -4.19
C LEU A 171 -8.72 -16.01 -5.62
N GLY A 172 -7.58 -16.38 -6.21
CA GLY A 172 -7.11 -15.94 -7.52
C GLY A 172 -6.25 -14.67 -7.45
N ASP A 173 -6.19 -13.94 -8.57
CA ASP A 173 -5.32 -12.78 -8.72
C ASP A 173 -6.02 -11.51 -8.23
N THR A 174 -5.30 -10.72 -7.46
CA THR A 174 -5.66 -9.33 -7.14
C THR A 174 -4.45 -8.46 -7.43
N THR A 175 -4.63 -7.49 -8.32
CA THR A 175 -3.61 -6.48 -8.61
C THR A 175 -3.74 -5.38 -7.59
N VAL A 176 -2.60 -4.96 -7.03
CA VAL A 176 -2.48 -3.81 -6.15
C VAL A 176 -1.63 -2.78 -6.88
N SER A 177 -2.15 -1.56 -7.01
CA SER A 177 -1.44 -0.43 -7.61
C SER A 177 -1.24 0.67 -6.59
N VAL A 178 -0.06 1.28 -6.61
CA VAL A 178 0.33 2.33 -5.66
C VAL A 178 0.99 3.51 -6.39
N GLN A 179 0.76 4.70 -5.86
CA GLN A 179 1.54 5.90 -6.14
C GLN A 179 1.77 6.68 -4.83
N LEU A 180 2.83 7.48 -4.80
CA LEU A 180 3.17 8.31 -3.66
C LEU A 180 3.07 9.79 -4.02
N ARG A 181 2.65 10.61 -3.06
CA ARG A 181 2.63 12.07 -3.14
C ARG A 181 3.73 12.64 -2.23
N ASP A 182 4.49 13.62 -2.71
CA ASP A 182 5.43 14.36 -1.86
C ASP A 182 4.73 15.45 -1.03
N ALA A 183 5.45 16.01 -0.06
CA ALA A 183 4.97 17.08 0.80
C ALA A 183 4.64 18.40 0.05
N SER A 184 5.12 18.56 -1.19
CA SER A 184 4.80 19.68 -2.08
C SER A 184 3.59 19.39 -2.97
N GLY A 185 3.03 18.19 -2.90
CA GLY A 185 1.84 17.78 -3.61
C GLY A 185 2.08 17.09 -4.95
N ASN A 186 3.32 16.80 -5.33
CA ASN A 186 3.66 16.16 -6.60
C ASN A 186 3.54 14.64 -6.48
N TYR A 187 3.01 14.01 -7.53
CA TYR A 187 2.89 12.55 -7.62
C TYR A 187 4.11 11.92 -8.29
N GLY A 188 4.49 10.74 -7.79
CA GLY A 188 5.47 9.86 -8.39
C GLY A 188 4.88 8.92 -9.44
N ASP A 189 5.74 8.07 -10.01
CA ASP A 189 5.32 7.01 -10.92
C ASP A 189 4.48 5.94 -10.20
N ARG A 190 3.52 5.35 -10.92
CA ARG A 190 2.74 4.22 -10.43
C ARG A 190 3.55 2.94 -10.45
N ARG A 191 3.34 2.09 -9.45
CA ARG A 191 3.88 0.71 -9.40
C ARG A 191 2.77 -0.26 -9.05
N SER A 192 2.88 -1.48 -9.55
CA SER A 192 1.91 -2.53 -9.30
C SER A 192 2.58 -3.83 -8.87
N LEU A 193 1.84 -4.66 -8.15
CA LEU A 193 2.13 -6.06 -7.91
C LEU A 193 0.84 -6.87 -8.00
N ILE A 194 0.95 -8.19 -8.11
CA ILE A 194 -0.17 -9.12 -8.07
C ILE A 194 0.01 -10.02 -6.85
N VAL A 195 -1.05 -10.14 -6.03
CA VAL A 195 -1.17 -11.18 -5.01
C VAL A 195 -2.06 -12.28 -5.59
N ARG A 196 -1.52 -13.50 -5.69
CA ARG A 196 -2.26 -14.69 -6.16
C ARG A 196 -2.52 -15.61 -4.98
N VAL A 197 -3.80 -15.75 -4.60
CA VAL A 197 -4.21 -16.65 -3.51
C VAL A 197 -4.72 -17.97 -4.09
N GLN A 198 -4.18 -19.10 -3.63
CA GLN A 198 -4.52 -20.45 -4.11
C GLN A 198 -4.54 -21.49 -2.99
#